data_AF-A0A7W1GXP9-F1
#
_entry.id   AF-A0A7W1GXP9-F1
#
_cell.length_a   1.000
_cell.length_b   1.000
_cell.length_c   1.000
_cell.angle_alpha   90.00
_cell.angle_beta   90.00
_cell.angle_gamma   90.00
#
_symmetry.space_group_name_H-M   'P 1'
#
loop_
_entity.id
_entity.type
_entity.pdbx_description
1 polymer ?
#
loop_
_entity_poly.entity_id
_entity_poly.type
_entity_poly.pdbx_seq_one_letter_code
_entity_poly.pdbx_strand_id
1 'polypeptide(L)'
;MPYIPHTDADREHMLKTIGAATIDDLFREIPENLLVKGELDIPEGLDEHAIGVALSDIAKLNQSLDNTVNFLGAGIYEHYIPAIVMELISRGEFLSAYTPYQPEISQGYL
;
A
#
# COMPACT_ATOMS: atom_id res chain seq x y z
N MET A 1 -2.10 -11.52 -4.27
CA MET A 1 -0.66 -11.89 -4.11
C MET A 1 -0.31 -11.66 -2.65
N PRO A 2 0.38 -12.57 -1.95
CA PRO A 2 0.74 -12.31 -0.56
C PRO A 2 1.65 -11.08 -0.48
N TYR A 3 1.40 -10.21 0.49
CA TYR A 3 2.19 -8.98 0.69
C TYR A 3 3.66 -9.30 1.02
N ILE A 4 3.89 -10.37 1.78
CA ILE A 4 5.22 -10.89 2.07
C ILE A 4 5.48 -12.05 1.09
N PRO A 5 6.46 -11.92 0.17
CA PRO A 5 6.68 -12.92 -0.88
C PRO A 5 7.51 -14.12 -0.41
N HIS A 6 8.28 -13.98 0.68
CA HIS A 6 9.22 -14.99 1.16
C HIS A 6 8.51 -16.14 1.89
N THR A 7 8.80 -17.36 1.48
CA THR A 7 8.39 -18.59 2.17
C THR A 7 9.25 -18.84 3.41
N ASP A 8 8.85 -19.80 4.26
CA ASP A 8 9.68 -20.26 5.37
C ASP A 8 11.05 -20.77 4.90
N ALA A 9 11.08 -21.51 3.78
CA ALA A 9 12.33 -22.01 3.20
C ALA A 9 13.26 -20.88 2.73
N ASP A 10 12.70 -19.81 2.14
CA ASP A 10 13.47 -18.63 1.76
C ASP A 10 14.07 -17.94 2.99
N ARG A 11 13.27 -17.78 4.05
CA ARG A 11 13.72 -17.17 5.32
C ARG A 11 14.85 -17.98 5.96
N GLU A 12 14.72 -19.30 6.05
CA GLU A 12 15.75 -20.19 6.59
C GLU A 12 17.05 -20.12 5.77
N HIS A 13 16.93 -20.14 4.44
CA HIS A 13 18.08 -20.03 3.55
C HIS A 13 18.81 -18.67 3.71
N MET A 14 18.06 -17.58 3.77
CA MET A 14 18.59 -16.24 3.97
C MET A 14 19.32 -16.13 5.32
N LEU A 15 18.68 -16.56 6.42
CA LEU A 15 19.28 -16.53 7.77
C LEU A 15 20.58 -17.32 7.84
N LYS A 16 20.59 -18.55 7.28
CA LYS A 16 21.79 -19.38 7.20
C LYS A 16 22.91 -18.70 6.40
N THR A 17 22.57 -18.03 5.30
CA THR A 17 23.53 -17.35 4.41
C THR A 17 24.24 -16.21 5.13
N ILE A 18 23.52 -15.45 5.96
CA ILE A 18 24.09 -14.33 6.72
C ILE A 18 24.63 -14.74 8.11
N GLY A 19 24.48 -16.02 8.49
CA GLY A 19 24.96 -16.56 9.77
C GLY A 19 24.14 -16.15 10.99
N ALA A 20 22.88 -15.75 10.81
CA ALA A 20 21.93 -15.43 11.89
C ALA A 20 21.11 -16.66 12.28
N ALA A 21 20.76 -16.80 13.56
CA ALA A 21 19.98 -17.93 14.05
C ALA A 21 18.46 -17.64 14.00
N THR A 22 18.07 -16.39 14.26
CA THR A 22 16.66 -15.95 14.27
C THR A 22 16.48 -14.59 13.58
N ILE A 23 15.24 -14.23 13.30
CA ILE A 23 14.90 -12.87 12.82
C ILE A 23 15.26 -11.80 13.87
N ASP A 24 15.09 -12.10 15.16
CA ASP A 24 15.41 -11.17 16.25
C ASP A 24 16.90 -10.81 16.28
N ASP A 25 17.78 -11.70 15.80
CA ASP A 25 19.21 -11.43 15.68
C ASP A 25 19.52 -10.25 14.75
N LEU A 26 18.62 -9.94 13.79
CA LEU A 26 18.78 -8.84 12.83
C LEU A 26 18.54 -7.46 13.46
N PHE A 27 17.94 -7.41 14.66
CA PHE A 27 17.53 -6.18 15.31
C PHE A 27 18.30 -5.88 16.60
N ARG A 28 19.39 -6.62 16.89
CA ARG A 28 20.20 -6.50 18.11
C ARG A 28 20.80 -5.10 18.36
N GLU A 29 20.91 -4.29 17.32
CA GLU A 29 21.40 -2.89 17.43
C GLU A 29 20.35 -1.94 18.02
N ILE A 30 19.07 -2.33 18.05
CA ILE A 30 18.00 -1.52 18.63
C ILE A 30 18.02 -1.75 20.15
N PRO A 31 18.25 -0.70 20.98
CA PRO A 31 18.18 -0.82 22.43
C PRO A 31 16.84 -1.37 22.92
N GLU A 32 16.86 -2.28 23.89
CA GLU A 32 15.66 -2.96 24.40
C GLU A 32 14.57 -2.00 24.92
N ASN A 33 14.98 -0.83 25.42
CA ASN A 33 14.05 0.18 25.92
C ASN A 33 13.30 0.93 24.80
N LEU A 34 13.73 0.80 23.54
CA LEU A 34 13.07 1.35 22.36
C LEU A 34 12.17 0.32 21.66
N LEU A 35 12.30 -0.96 21.98
CA LEU A 35 11.44 -2.00 21.43
C LEU A 35 10.04 -1.90 22.03
N VAL A 36 9.03 -2.07 21.17
CA VAL A 36 7.64 -2.20 21.61
C VAL A 36 7.53 -3.48 22.44
N LYS A 37 6.99 -3.36 23.64
CA LYS A 37 6.77 -4.50 24.54
C LYS A 37 5.35 -5.00 24.39
N GLY A 38 5.20 -6.26 24.00
CA GLY A 38 3.89 -6.86 23.74
C GLY A 38 3.38 -6.56 22.33
N GLU A 39 2.08 -6.79 22.14
CA GLU A 39 1.42 -6.59 20.86
C GLU A 39 1.04 -5.12 20.66
N LEU A 40 0.91 -4.72 19.39
CA LEU A 40 0.35 -3.42 19.05
C LEU A 40 -1.16 -3.43 19.36
N ASP A 41 -1.66 -2.37 19.97
CA ASP A 41 -3.09 -2.18 20.24
C ASP A 41 -3.84 -1.80 18.95
N ILE A 42 -3.97 -2.77 18.05
CA ILE A 42 -4.66 -2.64 16.76
C ILE A 42 -5.63 -3.82 16.57
N PRO A 43 -6.74 -3.62 15.82
CA PRO A 43 -7.65 -4.72 15.50
C PRO A 43 -6.96 -5.85 14.75
N GLU A 44 -7.52 -7.05 14.85
CA GLU A 44 -7.08 -8.18 14.04
C GLU A 44 -7.21 -7.88 12.54
N GLY A 45 -6.30 -8.46 11.76
CA GLY A 45 -6.31 -8.33 10.30
C GLY A 45 -7.55 -8.97 9.69
N LEU A 46 -8.17 -8.26 8.74
CA LEU A 46 -9.25 -8.78 7.91
C LEU A 46 -8.68 -9.41 6.63
N ASP A 47 -9.39 -10.41 6.09
CA ASP A 47 -9.11 -10.87 4.73
C ASP A 47 -9.49 -9.83 3.68
N GLU A 48 -8.99 -10.02 2.45
CA GLU A 48 -9.14 -9.07 1.34
C GLU A 48 -10.62 -8.77 0.98
N HIS A 49 -11.50 -9.75 1.09
CA HIS A 49 -12.92 -9.54 0.81
C HIS A 49 -13.58 -8.78 1.96
N ALA A 50 -13.33 -9.19 3.21
CA ALA A 50 -13.89 -8.55 4.38
C ALA A 50 -13.49 -7.07 4.50
N ILE A 51 -12.23 -6.72 4.22
CA ILE A 51 -11.80 -5.32 4.21
C ILE A 51 -12.49 -4.50 3.11
N GLY A 52 -12.69 -5.07 1.92
CA GLY A 52 -13.40 -4.41 0.82
C GLY A 52 -14.84 -4.07 1.17
N VAL A 53 -15.55 -4.99 1.85
CA VAL A 53 -16.90 -4.75 2.36
C VAL A 53 -16.89 -3.65 3.44
N ALA A 54 -16.01 -3.74 4.42
CA ALA A 54 -15.92 -2.79 5.52
C ALA A 54 -15.66 -1.35 5.01
N LEU A 55 -14.71 -1.18 4.08
CA LEU A 55 -14.42 0.12 3.47
C LEU A 55 -15.60 0.65 2.64
N SER A 56 -16.30 -0.23 1.92
CA SER A 56 -17.49 0.15 1.16
C SER A 56 -18.62 0.63 2.07
N ASP A 57 -18.79 0.02 3.23
CA ASP A 57 -19.81 0.43 4.21
C ASP A 57 -19.48 1.77 4.86
N ILE A 58 -18.20 2.02 5.17
CA ILE A 58 -17.73 3.33 5.64
C ILE A 58 -17.97 4.40 4.57
N ALA A 59 -17.66 4.10 3.30
CA ALA A 59 -17.81 5.05 2.20
C ALA A 59 -19.27 5.51 1.99
N LYS A 60 -20.26 4.63 2.25
CA LYS A 60 -21.70 4.94 2.15
C LYS A 60 -22.18 6.00 3.16
N LEU A 61 -21.40 6.28 4.21
CA LEU A 61 -21.72 7.33 5.17
C LEU A 61 -21.48 8.74 4.61
N ASN A 62 -20.76 8.86 3.49
CA ASN A 62 -20.50 10.13 2.82
C ASN A 62 -21.65 10.55 1.89
N GLN A 63 -21.80 11.86 1.69
CA GLN A 63 -22.58 12.40 0.58
C GLN A 63 -21.69 12.47 -0.66
N SER A 64 -21.82 11.50 -1.58
CA SER A 64 -21.05 11.49 -2.83
C SER A 64 -21.66 12.40 -3.90
N LEU A 65 -20.84 12.77 -4.89
CA LEU A 65 -21.30 13.54 -6.05
C LEU A 65 -22.20 12.73 -6.98
N ASP A 66 -22.15 11.38 -6.92
CA ASP A 66 -23.08 10.52 -7.67
C ASP A 66 -24.55 10.79 -7.30
N ASN A 67 -24.78 11.20 -6.05
CA ASN A 67 -26.10 11.44 -5.49
C ASN A 67 -26.38 12.92 -5.24
N THR A 68 -25.43 13.83 -5.50
CA THR A 68 -25.56 15.25 -5.15
C THR A 68 -24.73 16.13 -6.06
N VAL A 69 -25.36 17.19 -6.57
CA VAL A 69 -24.67 18.19 -7.38
C VAL A 69 -23.99 19.22 -6.48
N ASN A 70 -22.73 19.55 -6.77
CA ASN A 70 -21.94 20.52 -6.00
C ASN A 70 -21.54 21.73 -6.86
N PHE A 71 -21.97 22.93 -6.44
CA PHE A 71 -21.64 24.21 -7.09
C PHE A 71 -20.82 25.16 -6.21
N LEU A 72 -20.21 24.69 -5.11
CA LEU A 72 -19.46 25.54 -4.18
C LEU A 72 -18.18 26.12 -4.80
N GLY A 73 -17.56 25.42 -5.76
CA GLY A 73 -16.37 25.89 -6.47
C GLY A 73 -15.13 26.01 -5.57
N ALA A 74 -14.52 27.20 -5.51
CA ALA A 74 -13.29 27.50 -4.76
C ALA A 74 -12.05 26.70 -5.20
N GLY A 75 -11.90 26.47 -6.51
CA GLY A 75 -10.74 25.78 -7.09
C GLY A 75 -10.91 24.27 -7.24
N ILE A 76 -12.04 23.71 -6.81
CA ILE A 76 -12.41 22.30 -7.03
C ILE A 76 -13.75 22.28 -7.76
N TYR A 77 -13.79 21.58 -8.89
CA TYR A 77 -14.98 21.50 -9.73
C TYR A 77 -15.18 20.05 -10.16
N GLU A 78 -16.43 19.66 -10.31
CA GLU A 78 -16.77 18.36 -10.86
C GLU A 78 -16.43 18.31 -12.35
N HIS A 79 -15.77 17.24 -12.78
CA HIS A 79 -15.35 17.05 -14.16
C HIS A 79 -15.62 15.61 -14.61
N TYR A 80 -15.97 15.47 -15.88
CA TYR A 80 -16.01 14.16 -16.51
C TYR A 80 -14.59 13.59 -16.62
N ILE A 81 -14.37 12.42 -15.99
CA ILE A 81 -13.14 11.65 -16.12
C ILE A 81 -13.36 10.57 -17.18
N PRO A 82 -12.69 10.63 -18.35
CA PRO A 82 -12.81 9.59 -19.36
C PRO A 82 -12.38 8.22 -18.83
N ALA A 83 -13.11 7.16 -19.20
CA ALA A 83 -12.85 5.80 -18.71
C ALA A 83 -11.40 5.31 -18.95
N ILE A 84 -10.77 5.77 -20.03
CA ILE A 84 -9.37 5.45 -20.36
C ILE A 84 -8.38 5.93 -19.29
N VAL A 85 -8.71 6.98 -18.53
CA VAL A 85 -7.84 7.48 -17.46
C VAL A 85 -7.69 6.41 -16.38
N MET A 86 -8.79 5.80 -15.95
CA MET A 86 -8.76 4.73 -14.94
C MET A 86 -7.98 3.51 -15.41
N GLU A 87 -8.10 3.16 -16.70
CA GLU A 87 -7.34 2.06 -17.30
C GLU A 87 -5.83 2.37 -17.35
N LEU A 88 -5.45 3.61 -17.63
CA LEU A 88 -4.03 3.99 -17.68
C LEU A 88 -3.40 4.01 -16.29
N ILE A 89 -4.07 4.61 -15.30
CA ILE A 89 -3.49 4.76 -13.95
C ILE A 89 -3.48 3.46 -13.14
N SER A 90 -4.28 2.46 -13.52
CA SER A 90 -4.31 1.15 -12.84
C SER A 90 -3.18 0.23 -13.28
N ARG A 91 -2.52 0.53 -14.39
CA ARG A 91 -1.38 -0.23 -14.91
C ARG A 91 -0.19 -0.13 -13.97
N GLY A 92 0.43 -1.28 -13.68
CA GLY A 92 1.49 -1.39 -12.68
C GLY A 92 2.70 -0.50 -12.96
N GLU A 93 3.05 -0.29 -14.22
CA GLU A 93 4.09 0.66 -14.61
C GLU A 93 3.75 2.08 -14.10
N PHE A 94 2.54 2.59 -14.36
CA PHE A 94 2.11 3.95 -13.95
C PHE A 94 1.88 4.07 -12.46
N LEU A 95 1.39 3.01 -11.83
CA LEU A 95 1.04 3.01 -10.42
C LEU A 95 2.24 2.84 -9.48
N SER A 96 3.25 2.06 -9.88
CA SER A 96 4.38 1.68 -9.01
C SER A 96 5.70 2.39 -9.31
N ALA A 97 5.81 3.06 -10.47
CA ALA A 97 7.00 3.84 -10.79
C ALA A 97 7.21 4.98 -9.78
N TYR A 98 8.47 5.25 -9.46
CA TYR A 98 8.87 6.39 -8.64
C TYR A 98 9.50 7.49 -9.50
N THR A 99 10.12 8.49 -8.88
CA THR A 99 10.80 9.58 -9.58
C THR A 99 11.73 9.03 -10.68
N PRO A 100 11.62 9.53 -11.93
CA PRO A 100 12.32 8.98 -13.10
C PRO A 100 13.81 9.39 -13.12
N TYR A 101 14.59 8.95 -12.13
CA TYR A 101 16.03 9.21 -12.04
C TYR A 101 16.85 8.47 -13.11
N GLN A 102 16.26 7.49 -13.80
CA GLN A 102 16.88 6.72 -14.87
C GLN A 102 16.18 7.02 -16.19
N PRO A 103 16.57 8.12 -16.88
CA PRO A 103 15.84 8.61 -18.03
C PRO A 103 15.76 7.60 -19.18
N GLU A 104 16.78 6.74 -19.36
CA GLU A 104 16.85 5.72 -20.41
C GLU A 104 15.70 4.71 -20.35
N ILE A 105 15.12 4.50 -19.16
CA ILE A 105 14.03 3.55 -18.92
C ILE A 105 12.75 4.24 -18.40
N SER A 106 12.65 5.57 -18.51
CA SER A 106 11.51 6.34 -17.99
C SER A 106 10.94 7.36 -18.99
N GLN A 107 11.28 7.26 -20.27
CA GLN A 107 10.81 8.17 -21.33
C GLN A 107 9.27 8.22 -21.49
N GLY A 108 8.53 7.24 -20.96
CA GLY A 108 7.07 7.27 -20.96
C GLY A 108 6.46 8.26 -19.94
N TYR A 109 7.25 8.76 -18.98
CA TYR A 109 6.84 9.70 -17.93
C TYR A 109 7.45 11.08 -18.07
N LEU A 110 8.68 11.15 -18.60
CA LEU A 110 9.46 12.37 -18.81
C LEU A 110 8.89 13.18 -19.99
#